data_AF-A0A6L2LVB5-F1
#
_entry.id   AF-A0A6L2LVB5-F1
#
_cell.length_a   1.000
_cell.length_b   1.000
_cell.length_c   1.000
_cell.angle_alpha   90.00
_cell.angle_beta   90.00
_cell.angle_gamma   90.00
#
_symmetry.space_group_name_H-M   'P 1'
#
loop_
_entity.id
_entity.type
_entity.pdbx_description
1 polymer ?
#
loop_
_entity_poly.entity_id
_entity_poly.type
_entity_poly.pdbx_seq_one_letter_code
_entity_poly.pdbx_strand_id
1 'polypeptide(L)'
;MSGKYGASNAGAEYVGVSDCNKVNKESGNEAVMSISVDDCIDLDCMERSILAKVKDLSVISELLKHMSSEGFDDVGLRYVGGRWVWLEFDSMDPVESVKTSKALNEIFIKFKDVSYDFIPDERCVWIDVVGLPLAS
;
A
#
# COMPACT_ATOMS: atom_id res chain seq x y z
N MET A 1 29.82 -50.01 0.27
CA MET A 1 29.21 -49.99 1.62
C MET A 1 29.53 -48.68 2.29
N SER A 2 28.56 -47.78 2.35
CA SER A 2 28.50 -46.53 3.13
C SER A 2 27.12 -45.94 2.81
N GLY A 3 26.26 -45.46 3.68
CA GLY A 3 26.20 -45.35 5.14
C GLY A 3 24.71 -45.10 5.47
N LYS A 4 24.31 -45.38 6.70
CA LYS A 4 22.92 -45.24 7.21
C LYS A 4 22.66 -43.83 7.79
N TYR A 5 21.44 -43.66 8.33
CA TYR A 5 20.86 -42.62 9.18
C TYR A 5 20.09 -41.53 8.41
N GLY A 6 18.84 -41.17 8.70
CA GLY A 6 17.92 -41.49 9.79
C GLY A 6 16.65 -40.61 9.63
N ALA A 7 15.57 -41.01 10.31
CA ALA A 7 14.18 -40.53 10.19
C ALA A 7 13.94 -39.03 10.48
N SER A 8 12.81 -38.47 10.01
CA SER A 8 11.63 -38.19 10.86
C SER A 8 10.53 -37.44 10.11
N ASN A 9 9.29 -37.84 10.42
CA ASN A 9 8.03 -37.28 9.95
C ASN A 9 7.76 -35.92 10.60
N ALA A 10 7.11 -34.99 9.89
CA ALA A 10 6.26 -33.98 10.51
C ALA A 10 5.23 -33.50 9.48
N GLY A 11 3.95 -33.73 9.80
CA GLY A 11 2.85 -33.15 9.07
C GLY A 11 2.77 -31.65 9.30
N ALA A 12 2.23 -30.95 8.31
CA ALA A 12 1.62 -29.65 8.48
C ALA A 12 0.41 -29.59 7.54
N GLU A 13 -0.76 -29.93 8.08
CA GLU A 13 -2.00 -29.29 7.64
C GLU A 13 -1.88 -27.81 7.98
N TYR A 14 -2.17 -26.93 7.02
CA TYR A 14 -2.76 -25.64 7.33
C TYR A 14 -3.87 -25.38 6.31
N VAL A 15 -5.10 -25.57 6.78
CA VAL A 15 -6.32 -25.02 6.20
C VAL A 15 -6.54 -23.67 6.85
N GLY A 16 -6.83 -22.65 6.06
CA GLY A 16 -7.32 -21.37 6.55
C GLY A 16 -7.21 -20.30 5.49
N VAL A 17 -8.10 -20.33 4.50
CA VAL A 17 -8.40 -19.16 3.67
C VAL A 17 -8.95 -18.09 4.61
N SER A 18 -8.20 -17.00 4.78
CA SER A 18 -8.72 -15.80 5.42
C SER A 18 -9.04 -14.79 4.33
N ASP A 19 -10.34 -14.55 4.17
CA ASP A 19 -10.85 -13.42 3.40
C ASP A 19 -10.35 -12.12 4.02
N CYS A 20 -9.60 -11.33 3.26
CA CYS A 20 -9.24 -9.96 3.64
C CYS A 20 -10.48 -9.07 3.56
N ASN A 21 -11.36 -9.16 4.57
CA ASN A 21 -12.28 -8.09 4.91
C ASN A 21 -12.87 -8.27 6.31
N LYS A 22 -12.49 -7.36 7.23
CA LYS A 22 -13.36 -6.86 8.30
C LYS A 22 -12.77 -5.58 8.90
N VAL A 23 -13.35 -4.45 8.51
CA VAL A 23 -13.26 -3.19 9.24
C VAL A 23 -13.91 -3.41 10.61
N ASN A 24 -13.11 -3.43 11.68
CA ASN A 24 -13.64 -3.36 13.04
C ASN A 24 -13.71 -1.90 13.48
N LYS A 25 -14.92 -1.48 13.82
CA LYS A 25 -15.26 -0.19 14.40
C LYS A 25 -15.23 -0.35 15.91
N GLU A 26 -14.30 0.29 16.61
CA GLU A 26 -14.42 0.44 18.07
C GLU A 26 -14.19 1.87 18.55
N SER A 27 -15.10 2.25 19.43
CA SER A 27 -15.20 3.46 20.21
C SER A 27 -14.41 3.32 21.52
N GLY A 28 -13.71 4.36 21.95
CA GLY A 28 -13.25 4.46 23.34
C GLY A 28 -11.86 5.08 23.47
N ASN A 29 -11.82 6.20 24.16
CA ASN A 29 -10.72 7.12 24.40
C ASN A 29 -9.61 6.57 25.32
N GLU A 30 -8.48 6.16 24.75
CA GLU A 30 -7.13 6.39 25.28
C GLU A 30 -6.15 6.11 24.12
N ALA A 31 -5.38 7.11 23.67
CA ALA A 31 -4.50 6.97 22.51
C ALA A 31 -3.23 6.18 22.87
N VAL A 32 -3.40 4.89 23.15
CA VAL A 32 -2.32 3.92 23.15
C VAL A 32 -2.15 3.48 21.69
N MET A 33 -1.03 3.87 21.07
CA MET A 33 -0.66 3.39 19.75
C MET A 33 -0.17 1.94 19.88
N SER A 34 -1.11 1.00 19.96
CA SER A 34 -0.85 -0.43 19.88
C SER A 34 -0.66 -0.80 18.42
N ILE A 35 0.59 -1.07 18.01
CA ILE A 35 0.87 -1.73 16.74
C ILE A 35 0.36 -3.16 16.89
N SER A 36 -0.70 -3.49 16.17
CA SER A 36 -1.22 -4.85 16.16
C SER A 36 -0.28 -5.72 15.32
N VAL A 37 -0.09 -6.97 15.70
CA VAL A 37 0.69 -7.93 14.87
C VAL A 37 0.01 -8.21 13.52
N ASP A 38 -1.26 -7.81 13.39
CA ASP A 38 -2.05 -7.81 12.16
C ASP A 38 -1.79 -6.58 11.25
N ASP A 39 -0.97 -5.60 11.68
CA ASP A 39 -0.46 -4.53 10.82
C ASP A 39 0.76 -4.99 9.98
N CYS A 40 1.11 -6.28 10.06
CA CYS A 40 2.10 -6.88 9.18
C CYS A 40 1.53 -6.92 7.76
N ILE A 41 2.18 -6.24 6.83
CA ILE A 41 1.82 -6.32 5.42
C ILE A 41 2.19 -7.73 4.95
N ASP A 42 1.21 -8.55 4.61
CA ASP A 42 1.49 -9.89 4.10
C ASP A 42 2.29 -9.82 2.79
N LEU A 43 3.19 -10.78 2.53
CA LEU A 43 4.00 -10.81 1.29
C LEU A 43 3.12 -10.74 0.03
N ASP A 44 1.96 -11.42 0.06
CA ASP A 44 0.97 -11.43 -1.02
C ASP A 44 0.33 -10.05 -1.27
N CYS A 45 0.30 -9.18 -0.25
CA CYS A 45 -0.13 -7.79 -0.39
C CYS A 45 0.98 -6.96 -1.06
N MET A 46 2.26 -7.26 -0.82
CA MET A 46 3.38 -6.58 -1.47
C MET A 46 3.47 -6.88 -2.97
N GLU A 47 3.23 -8.12 -3.39
CA GLU A 47 3.29 -8.53 -4.81
C GLU A 47 2.16 -7.94 -5.66
N ARG A 48 1.00 -7.72 -5.04
CA ARG A 48 -0.17 -7.06 -5.66
C ARG A 48 -0.17 -5.55 -5.47
N SER A 49 0.98 -4.99 -5.09
CA SER A 49 1.11 -3.58 -4.78
C SER A 49 2.29 -2.94 -5.49
N ILE A 50 2.21 -1.62 -5.66
CA ILE A 50 3.28 -0.83 -6.24
C ILE A 50 3.38 0.53 -5.56
N LEU A 51 4.61 0.99 -5.37
CA LEU A 51 4.88 2.37 -4.99
C LEU A 51 4.96 3.20 -6.26
N ALA A 52 4.13 4.23 -6.34
CA ALA A 52 4.10 5.17 -7.44
C ALA A 52 4.42 6.57 -6.93
N LYS A 53 5.36 7.25 -7.60
CA LYS A 53 5.67 8.65 -7.34
C LYS A 53 4.82 9.50 -8.27
N VAL A 54 3.95 10.34 -7.71
CA VAL A 54 3.14 11.27 -8.49
C VAL A 54 3.97 12.47 -8.95
N LYS A 55 3.55 13.09 -10.04
CA LYS A 55 4.15 14.30 -10.59
C LYS A 55 3.91 15.52 -9.69
N ASP A 56 2.67 15.65 -9.17
CA ASP A 56 2.25 16.72 -8.27
C ASP A 56 1.38 16.17 -7.13
N LEU A 57 1.49 16.75 -5.94
CA LEU A 57 0.69 16.37 -4.78
C LEU A 57 -0.79 16.68 -4.99
N SER A 58 -1.13 17.69 -5.79
CA SER A 58 -2.51 18.06 -6.09
C SER A 58 -3.27 16.93 -6.78
N VAL A 59 -2.56 16.00 -7.45
CA VAL A 59 -3.19 14.88 -8.16
C VAL A 59 -3.62 13.77 -7.21
N ILE A 60 -3.05 13.69 -5.99
CA ILE A 60 -3.36 12.61 -5.04
C ILE A 60 -4.84 12.60 -4.66
N SER A 61 -5.47 13.77 -4.49
CA SER A 61 -6.89 13.88 -4.11
C SER A 61 -7.85 13.35 -5.18
N GLU A 62 -7.45 13.38 -6.45
CA GLU A 62 -8.25 12.89 -7.58
C GLU A 62 -7.69 11.59 -8.17
N LEU A 63 -6.69 10.99 -7.54
CA LEU A 63 -5.93 9.89 -8.12
C LEU A 63 -6.80 8.66 -8.38
N LEU A 64 -7.62 8.26 -7.41
CA LEU A 64 -8.55 7.13 -7.59
C LEU A 64 -9.51 7.36 -8.75
N LYS A 65 -9.99 8.59 -8.95
CA LYS A 65 -10.86 8.93 -10.09
C LYS A 65 -10.13 8.77 -11.42
N HIS A 66 -8.86 9.16 -11.49
CA HIS A 66 -8.04 8.94 -12.68
C HIS A 66 -7.80 7.44 -12.93
N MET A 67 -7.54 6.66 -11.88
CA MET A 67 -7.40 5.20 -11.98
C MET A 67 -8.68 4.54 -12.50
N SER A 68 -9.85 4.89 -11.94
CA SER A 68 -11.15 4.38 -12.41
C SER A 68 -11.42 4.75 -13.87
N SER A 69 -11.04 5.96 -14.31
CA SER A 69 -11.21 6.37 -15.72
C SER A 69 -10.40 5.53 -16.72
N GLU A 70 -9.33 4.88 -16.24
CA GLU A 70 -8.49 3.97 -17.01
C GLU A 70 -8.90 2.49 -16.83
N GLY A 71 -9.98 2.21 -16.08
CA GLY A 71 -10.52 0.88 -15.84
C GLY A 71 -10.01 0.20 -14.56
N PHE A 72 -9.35 0.93 -13.66
CA PHE A 72 -8.91 0.44 -12.37
C PHE A 72 -9.86 0.92 -11.26
N ASP A 73 -10.96 0.19 -11.06
CA ASP A 73 -12.03 0.60 -10.15
C ASP A 73 -11.82 0.16 -8.70
N ASP A 74 -11.09 -0.93 -8.46
CA ASP A 74 -10.81 -1.47 -7.13
C ASP A 74 -9.31 -1.34 -6.81
N VAL A 75 -8.92 -0.13 -6.38
CA VAL A 75 -7.53 0.20 -6.05
C VAL A 75 -7.46 0.77 -4.64
N GLY A 76 -6.72 0.09 -3.76
CA GLY A 76 -6.35 0.62 -2.46
C GLY A 76 -5.32 1.73 -2.62
N LEU A 77 -5.58 2.92 -2.05
CA LEU A 77 -4.65 4.05 -2.08
C LEU A 77 -4.20 4.41 -0.67
N ARG A 78 -2.89 4.32 -0.41
CA ARG A 78 -2.27 4.78 0.85
C ARG A 78 -1.16 5.79 0.57
N TYR A 79 -1.18 6.92 1.25
CA TYR A 79 -0.09 7.91 1.16
C TYR A 79 1.12 7.46 1.99
N VAL A 80 2.30 7.43 1.38
CA VAL A 80 3.53 6.91 2.02
C VAL A 80 4.48 8.04 2.42
N GLY A 81 4.35 9.22 1.81
CA GLY A 81 5.17 10.39 2.13
C GLY A 81 5.89 10.97 0.92
N GLY A 82 6.28 12.24 1.00
CA GLY A 82 6.82 12.94 -0.16
C GLY A 82 5.76 13.00 -1.26
N ARG A 83 6.12 12.63 -2.49
CA ARG A 83 5.18 12.40 -3.60
C ARG A 83 4.87 10.91 -3.82
N TRP A 84 5.09 10.05 -2.84
CA TRP A 84 4.90 8.62 -2.98
C TRP A 84 3.54 8.17 -2.45
N VAL A 85 2.87 7.34 -3.25
CA VAL A 85 1.66 6.61 -2.89
C VAL A 85 1.89 5.12 -3.08
N TRP A 86 1.19 4.34 -2.28
CA TRP A 86 1.08 2.91 -2.40
C TRP A 86 -0.26 2.61 -3.05
N LEU A 87 -0.22 1.88 -4.16
CA LEU A 87 -1.39 1.37 -4.85
C LEU A 87 -1.44 -0.14 -4.64
N GLU A 88 -2.55 -0.62 -4.11
CA GLU A 88 -2.82 -2.04 -3.86
C GLU A 88 -3.97 -2.50 -4.78
N PHE A 89 -3.82 -3.68 -5.36
CA PHE A 89 -4.78 -4.26 -6.30
C PHE A 89 -5.22 -5.65 -5.84
N ASP A 90 -6.35 -6.12 -6.37
CA ASP A 90 -6.86 -7.46 -6.06
C ASP A 90 -6.00 -8.59 -6.63
N SER A 91 -5.28 -8.35 -7.73
CA SER A 91 -4.42 -9.32 -8.40
C SER A 91 -3.14 -8.66 -8.92
N MET A 92 -2.22 -9.47 -9.48
CA MET A 92 -0.94 -8.99 -9.99
C MET A 92 -1.05 -8.39 -11.41
N ASP A 93 -2.03 -8.80 -12.21
CA ASP A 93 -2.19 -8.35 -13.60
C ASP A 93 -2.35 -6.81 -13.76
N PRO A 94 -3.10 -6.12 -12.87
CA PRO A 94 -3.20 -4.66 -12.88
C PRO A 94 -1.88 -3.94 -12.63
N VAL A 95 -0.96 -4.53 -11.85
CA VAL A 95 0.32 -3.89 -11.48
C VAL A 95 1.16 -3.60 -12.73
N GLU A 96 1.28 -4.59 -13.63
CA GLU A 96 2.01 -4.43 -14.89
C GLU A 96 1.26 -3.55 -15.90
N SER A 97 -0.08 -3.59 -15.86
CA SER A 97 -0.94 -2.75 -16.70
C SER A 97 -0.80 -1.26 -16.34
N VAL A 98 -0.70 -0.93 -15.05
CA VAL A 98 -0.50 0.44 -14.57
C VAL A 98 0.86 0.99 -14.98
N LYS A 99 1.93 0.19 -14.90
CA LYS A 99 3.29 0.57 -15.35
C LYS A 99 3.32 0.93 -16.85
N THR A 100 2.47 0.31 -17.66
CA THR A 100 2.45 0.45 -19.11
C THR A 100 1.39 1.41 -19.65
N SER A 101 0.41 1.82 -18.83
CA SER A 101 -0.63 2.78 -19.25
C SER A 101 -0.03 4.14 -19.62
N LYS A 102 -0.34 4.62 -20.83
CA LYS A 102 0.15 5.91 -21.31
C LYS A 102 -0.45 7.08 -20.54
N ALA A 103 -1.73 7.02 -20.19
CA ALA A 103 -2.42 8.09 -19.48
C ALA A 103 -1.93 8.21 -18.03
N LEU A 104 -1.76 7.07 -17.34
CA LEU A 104 -1.23 7.06 -15.98
C LEU A 104 0.24 7.49 -15.93
N ASN A 105 1.01 7.23 -16.98
CA ASN A 105 2.37 7.75 -17.14
C ASN A 105 2.45 9.29 -17.25
N GLU A 106 1.34 10.00 -17.47
CA GLU A 106 1.31 11.47 -17.38
C GLU A 106 1.20 11.95 -15.92
N ILE A 107 0.66 11.10 -15.04
CA ILE A 107 0.41 11.35 -13.62
C ILE A 107 1.60 10.88 -12.77
N PHE A 108 2.18 9.73 -13.12
CA PHE A 108 3.28 9.13 -12.38
C PHE A 108 4.63 9.42 -13.04
N ILE A 109 5.63 9.70 -12.22
CA ILE A 109 7.02 9.95 -12.68
C ILE A 109 7.94 8.77 -12.45
N LYS A 110 7.59 7.88 -11.51
CA LYS A 110 8.40 6.72 -11.16
C LYS A 110 7.54 5.65 -10.50
N PHE A 111 7.85 4.41 -10.80
CA PHE A 111 7.32 3.25 -10.09
C PHE A 111 8.45 2.50 -9.37
N LYS A 112 8.12 1.86 -8.26
CA LYS A 112 9.02 0.99 -7.50
C LYS A 112 8.21 -0.14 -6.88
N ASP A 113 8.78 -1.33 -6.85
CA ASP A 113 8.17 -2.43 -6.11
C ASP A 113 8.19 -2.10 -4.61
N VAL A 114 7.18 -2.61 -3.91
CA VAL A 114 7.04 -2.41 -2.47
C VAL A 114 8.20 -3.09 -1.73
N SER A 115 8.75 -2.40 -0.74
CA SER A 115 9.82 -2.91 0.11
C SER A 115 9.72 -2.29 1.50
N TYR A 116 9.98 -3.08 2.55
CA TYR A 116 10.00 -2.62 3.94
C TYR A 116 11.05 -1.53 4.20
N ASP A 117 12.14 -1.54 3.44
CA ASP A 117 13.23 -0.58 3.57
C ASP A 117 13.01 0.66 2.69
N PHE A 118 11.80 0.85 2.18
CA PHE A 118 11.49 2.02 1.36
C PHE A 118 11.49 3.30 2.20
N ILE A 119 12.36 4.23 1.83
CA ILE A 119 12.44 5.57 2.42
C ILE A 119 12.06 6.58 1.33
N PRO A 120 10.98 7.38 1.52
CA PRO A 120 10.64 8.46 0.60
C PRO A 120 11.77 9.48 0.50
N ASP A 121 12.10 9.90 -0.73
CA ASP A 121 13.17 10.88 -1.00
C ASP A 121 12.92 12.24 -0.30
N GLU A 122 11.64 12.56 -0.07
CA GLU A 122 11.17 13.86 0.38
C GLU A 122 10.27 13.68 1.60
N ARG A 123 10.36 14.59 2.56
CA ARG A 123 9.47 14.64 3.73
C ARG A 123 8.44 15.74 3.49
N CYS A 124 7.16 15.38 3.46
CA CYS A 124 6.05 16.33 3.39
C CYS A 124 5.34 16.36 4.73
N VAL A 125 4.99 17.56 5.18
CA VAL A 125 4.17 17.78 6.38
C VAL A 125 2.90 18.50 5.92
N TRP A 126 1.75 17.91 6.20
CA TRP A 126 0.46 18.56 5.96
C TRP A 126 0.17 19.49 7.14
N ILE A 127 0.10 20.79 6.87
CA ILE A 127 -0.29 21.80 7.85
C ILE A 127 -1.65 22.36 7.41
N ASP A 128 -2.69 22.05 8.18
CA ASP A 128 -3.99 22.70 8.03
C ASP A 128 -4.00 23.98 8.88
N VAL A 129 -4.32 25.12 8.27
CA VAL A 129 -4.33 26.42 8.95
C VAL A 129 -5.77 26.93 8.99
N VAL A 130 -6.40 26.83 10.16
CA VAL A 130 -7.74 27.35 10.39
C VAL A 130 -7.65 28.74 11.01
N GLY A 131 -8.04 29.76 10.25
CA GLY A 131 -8.14 31.14 10.72
C GLY A 131 -6.80 31.84 10.82
N LEU A 132 -6.47 32.66 9.82
CA LEU A 132 -5.40 33.65 9.94
C LEU A 132 -5.96 34.89 10.66
N PRO A 133 -5.39 35.34 11.79
CA PRO A 133 -5.81 36.60 12.39
C PRO A 133 -5.48 37.74 11.41
N LEU A 134 -6.52 38.39 10.90
CA LEU A 134 -6.38 39.62 10.13
C LEU A 134 -6.00 40.72 11.13
N ALA A 135 -4.78 41.25 11.01
CA ALA A 135 -4.40 42.43 11.76
C ALA A 135 -5.30 43.60 11.34
N SER A 136 -6.02 44.16 12.30
CA SER A 136 -6.83 45.38 12.19
C SER A 136 -5.96 46.64 12.34
#